data_AF-A0A2V8RFZ7-F1
#
_entry.id   AF-A0A2V8RFZ7-F1
#
_cell.length_a   1.000
_cell.length_b   1.000
_cell.length_c   1.000
_cell.angle_alpha   90.00
_cell.angle_beta   90.00
_cell.angle_gamma   90.00
#
_symmetry.space_group_name_H-M   'P 1'
#
loop_
_entity.id
_entity.type
_entity.pdbx_description
1 polymer ?
#
loop_
_entity_poly.entity_id
_entity_poly.type
_entity_poly.pdbx_seq_one_letter_code
_entity_poly.pdbx_strand_id
1 'polypeptide(L)'
;MSAILIISVFLIFVASLALLRTKRPRSNEEAEQLPPRFGSRGLFGGDALGSPGGGSNDDAEPEKNASEELEKTLCARAERGDFEALKDAHAGGVELYRRILDALVERCANSPEDLRALAALLAGSDELRSSPALAERLLEVWRQSPARPATAELLRVAALSDDAETFGLAVSTVLRAWEDGRLGDTGAEELRSLFEGEYWLLSSEAKRSGAGFLLKQKLADARHRLAARARRENPPSTGAFRDELPAQKERP
;
A
#
# COMPACT_ATOMS: atom_id res chain seq x y z
N MET A 1 24.19 -0.05 -34.10
CA MET A 1 24.84 0.06 -32.77
C MET A 1 23.88 -0.28 -31.62
N SER A 2 22.59 0.06 -31.70
CA SER A 2 21.62 -0.23 -30.62
C SER A 2 21.34 -1.71 -30.35
N ALA A 3 21.34 -2.56 -31.38
CA ALA A 3 21.11 -4.01 -31.20
C ALA A 3 22.23 -4.71 -30.40
N ILE A 4 23.48 -4.27 -30.57
CA ILE A 4 24.64 -4.83 -29.85
C ILE A 4 24.57 -4.45 -28.36
N LEU A 5 24.12 -3.23 -28.05
CA LEU A 5 23.90 -2.78 -26.66
C LEU A 5 22.78 -3.58 -25.99
N ILE A 6 21.67 -3.82 -26.69
CA ILE A 6 20.54 -4.60 -26.14
C ILE A 6 20.97 -6.04 -25.84
N ILE A 7 21.72 -6.67 -26.75
CA ILE A 7 22.22 -8.05 -26.57
C ILE A 7 23.22 -8.11 -25.40
N SER A 8 24.11 -7.14 -25.26
CA SER A 8 25.06 -7.08 -24.12
C SER A 8 24.34 -6.94 -22.77
N VAL A 9 23.35 -6.05 -22.67
CA VAL A 9 22.58 -5.85 -21.43
C VAL A 9 21.79 -7.11 -21.09
N PHE A 10 21.22 -7.79 -22.09
CA PHE A 10 20.47 -9.02 -21.87
C PHE A 10 21.36 -10.19 -21.41
N LEU A 11 22.58 -10.31 -21.96
CA LEU A 11 23.54 -11.33 -21.54
C LEU A 11 24.02 -11.11 -20.09
N ILE A 12 24.24 -9.86 -19.68
CA ILE A 12 24.62 -9.53 -18.30
C ILE A 12 23.48 -9.85 -17.32
N PHE A 13 22.24 -9.57 -17.72
CA PHE A 13 21.05 -9.86 -16.92
C PHE A 13 20.83 -11.37 -16.74
N VAL A 14 20.96 -12.15 -17.82
CA VAL A 14 20.83 -13.63 -17.77
C VAL A 14 21.97 -14.27 -16.97
N ALA A 15 23.21 -13.79 -17.12
CA ALA A 15 24.34 -14.27 -16.32
C ALA A 15 24.18 -13.96 -14.83
N SER A 16 23.67 -12.76 -14.48
CA SER A 16 23.39 -12.38 -13.10
C SER A 16 22.27 -13.24 -12.49
N LEU A 17 21.22 -13.55 -13.26
CA LEU A 17 20.13 -14.42 -12.81
C LEU A 17 20.58 -15.88 -12.61
N ALA A 18 21.50 -16.37 -13.45
CA ALA A 18 22.08 -17.71 -13.31
C ALA A 18 22.98 -17.83 -12.07
N LEU A 19 23.73 -16.77 -11.73
CA LEU A 19 24.52 -16.69 -10.50
C LEU A 19 23.66 -16.58 -9.24
N LEU A 20 22.52 -15.87 -9.31
CA LEU A 20 21.56 -15.78 -8.21
C LEU A 20 20.83 -17.10 -7.93
N ARG A 21 20.60 -17.94 -8.95
CA ARG A 21 20.02 -19.28 -8.77
C ARG A 21 21.01 -20.32 -8.24
N THR A 22 22.30 -20.15 -8.49
CA THR A 22 23.34 -21.08 -8.01
C THR A 22 23.85 -20.75 -6.59
N LYS A 23 23.64 -19.51 -6.11
CA LYS A 23 23.89 -19.10 -4.71
C LYS A 23 22.73 -19.37 -3.76
N ARG A 24 21.95 -20.42 -3.99
CA ARG A 24 21.07 -20.95 -2.92
C ARG A 24 21.91 -21.90 -2.07
N PRO A 25 22.36 -21.51 -0.86
CA PRO A 25 22.96 -22.49 0.05
C PRO A 25 21.91 -23.56 0.35
N ARG A 26 22.16 -24.76 -0.17
CA ARG A 26 21.62 -25.99 0.39
C ARG A 26 22.35 -26.18 1.72
N SER A 27 21.68 -25.90 2.82
CA SER A 27 22.15 -26.35 4.13
C SER A 27 20.98 -26.92 4.91
N ASN A 28 20.60 -28.14 4.55
CA ASN A 28 20.19 -29.11 5.54
C ASN A 28 20.58 -30.51 5.05
N GLU A 29 21.04 -31.34 5.99
CA GLU A 29 21.53 -32.73 5.86
C GLU A 29 23.04 -32.88 5.56
N GLU A 30 23.87 -32.79 6.61
CA GLU A 30 24.50 -33.97 7.24
C GLU A 30 25.54 -33.51 8.29
N ALA A 31 25.11 -33.49 9.55
CA ALA A 31 25.94 -33.87 10.69
C ALA A 31 24.99 -34.18 11.84
N GLU A 32 24.64 -35.46 11.99
CA GLU A 32 24.31 -36.03 13.29
C GLU A 32 25.46 -35.68 14.26
N GLN A 33 25.30 -34.62 15.04
CA GLN A 33 26.07 -34.43 16.25
C GLN A 33 25.14 -34.68 17.43
N LEU A 34 25.39 -35.83 18.04
CA LEU A 34 24.81 -36.31 19.29
C LEU A 34 24.71 -35.18 20.34
N PRO A 35 23.68 -35.19 21.20
CA PRO A 35 23.61 -34.24 22.29
C PRO A 35 24.83 -34.43 23.23
N PRO A 36 25.45 -33.35 23.73
CA PRO A 36 26.52 -33.48 24.71
C PRO A 36 25.95 -34.15 25.97
N ARG A 37 26.32 -35.41 26.17
CA ARG A 37 25.96 -36.19 27.36
C ARG A 37 26.89 -35.84 28.52
N PHE A 38 26.26 -35.25 29.54
CA PHE A 38 26.56 -35.31 30.98
C PHE A 38 27.88 -34.74 31.51
N GLY A 39 27.79 -33.56 32.10
CA GLY A 39 28.52 -33.24 33.33
C GLY A 39 27.63 -33.57 34.53
N SER A 40 27.60 -34.83 34.98
CA SER A 40 27.04 -35.17 36.29
C SER A 40 27.96 -34.59 37.36
N ARG A 41 27.51 -33.49 37.99
CA ARG A 41 28.15 -32.94 39.18
C ARG A 41 28.01 -33.94 40.32
N GLY A 42 29.05 -34.74 40.53
CA GLY A 42 29.17 -35.65 41.66
C GLY A 42 29.17 -34.88 42.98
N LEU A 43 28.49 -35.45 43.98
CA LEU A 43 28.32 -34.88 45.32
C LEU A 43 29.57 -35.05 46.22
N PHE A 44 30.74 -35.35 45.64
CA PHE A 44 32.02 -35.48 46.34
C PHE A 44 33.18 -35.11 45.40
N GLY A 45 34.01 -34.13 45.80
CA GLY A 45 35.22 -33.64 45.11
C GLY A 45 35.03 -32.20 44.62
N GLY A 46 35.69 -31.17 45.14
CA GLY A 46 37.03 -31.09 45.70
C GLY A 46 37.87 -30.21 44.77
N ASP A 47 38.05 -28.94 45.15
CA ASP A 47 38.98 -27.89 44.69
C ASP A 47 39.71 -28.01 43.34
N ALA A 48 39.55 -26.97 42.50
CA ALA A 48 40.61 -26.23 41.78
C ALA A 48 39.96 -25.27 40.75
N LEU A 49 39.90 -23.96 41.00
CA LEU A 49 40.88 -22.93 40.57
C LEU A 49 41.00 -22.74 39.04
N GLY A 50 40.50 -21.59 38.56
CA GLY A 50 41.09 -20.81 37.48
C GLY A 50 40.46 -20.92 36.08
N SER A 51 39.70 -19.91 35.66
CA SER A 51 40.22 -18.83 34.78
C SER A 51 39.09 -17.88 34.33
N PRO A 52 39.30 -16.55 34.39
CA PRO A 52 38.37 -15.54 33.89
C PRO A 52 38.73 -15.05 32.48
N GLY A 53 37.74 -14.75 31.65
CA GLY A 53 37.86 -14.00 30.39
C GLY A 53 36.49 -13.88 29.73
N GLY A 54 35.90 -12.71 29.46
CA GLY A 54 36.46 -11.37 29.34
C GLY A 54 36.74 -11.04 27.88
N GLY A 55 35.71 -10.56 27.17
CA GLY A 55 35.77 -10.03 25.80
C GLY A 55 34.37 -10.09 25.16
N SER A 56 33.82 -9.10 24.47
CA SER A 56 34.16 -7.71 24.16
C SER A 56 32.93 -7.19 23.41
N ASN A 57 32.16 -6.27 24.00
CA ASN A 57 30.91 -5.72 23.42
C ASN A 57 31.17 -4.35 22.72
N ASP A 58 32.18 -4.24 21.86
CA ASP A 58 32.56 -2.95 21.25
C ASP A 58 32.20 -2.79 19.75
N ASP A 59 31.64 -3.82 19.09
CA ASP A 59 31.36 -3.77 17.64
C ASP A 59 29.94 -3.28 17.27
N ALA A 60 29.07 -2.98 18.24
CA ALA A 60 27.67 -2.59 17.99
C ALA A 60 27.38 -1.07 18.01
N GLU A 61 28.36 -0.26 18.41
CA GLU A 61 28.22 1.20 18.56
C GLU A 61 28.20 2.02 17.25
N PRO A 62 28.99 1.70 16.18
CA PRO A 62 29.06 2.59 15.01
C PRO A 62 27.80 2.55 14.13
N GLU A 63 27.15 1.40 13.98
CA GLU A 63 25.94 1.26 13.16
C GLU A 63 24.72 1.96 13.78
N LYS A 64 24.61 1.89 15.12
CA LYS A 64 23.54 2.56 15.85
C LYS A 64 23.64 4.09 15.74
N ASN A 65 24.85 4.63 15.88
CA ASN A 65 25.09 6.07 15.76
C ASN A 65 24.80 6.61 14.35
N ALA A 66 25.18 5.86 13.30
CA ALA A 66 24.88 6.24 11.92
C ALA A 66 23.38 6.21 11.60
N SER A 67 22.66 5.20 12.12
CA SER A 67 21.20 5.13 12.00
C SER A 67 20.54 6.33 12.68
N GLU A 68 20.93 6.65 13.91
CA GLU A 68 20.37 7.79 14.66
C GLU A 68 20.63 9.14 13.97
N GLU A 69 21.80 9.30 13.33
CA GLU A 69 22.13 10.54 12.59
C GLU A 69 21.32 10.67 11.30
N LEU A 70 21.10 9.57 10.58
CA LEU A 70 20.21 9.52 9.41
C LEU A 70 18.77 9.89 9.81
N GLU A 71 18.25 9.30 10.89
CA GLU A 71 16.91 9.61 11.39
C GLU A 71 16.76 11.10 11.71
N LYS A 72 17.72 11.69 12.45
CA LYS A 72 17.71 13.12 12.79
C LYS A 72 17.72 14.00 11.54
N THR A 73 18.53 13.64 10.55
CA THR A 73 18.64 14.38 9.29
C THR A 73 17.33 14.35 8.50
N LEU A 74 16.70 13.18 8.40
CA LEU A 74 15.42 13.02 7.69
C LEU A 74 14.28 13.74 8.41
N CYS A 75 14.22 13.67 9.75
CA CYS A 75 13.24 14.42 10.54
C CYS A 75 13.38 15.94 10.30
N ALA A 76 14.60 16.48 10.36
CA ALA A 76 14.84 17.90 10.11
C ALA A 76 14.50 18.34 8.67
N ARG A 77 14.61 17.43 7.69
CA ARG A 77 14.15 17.68 6.31
C ARG A 77 12.62 17.68 6.22
N ALA A 78 11.98 16.70 6.84
CA ALA A 78 10.52 16.60 6.91
C ALA A 78 9.89 17.83 7.57
N GLU A 79 10.45 18.32 8.69
CA GLU A 79 10.01 19.54 9.36
C GLU A 79 10.08 20.79 8.45
N ARG A 80 11.05 20.81 7.52
CA ARG A 80 11.18 21.87 6.51
C ARG A 80 10.23 21.71 5.32
N GLY A 81 9.48 20.61 5.25
CA GLY A 81 8.53 20.32 4.16
C GLY A 81 9.17 19.61 2.97
N ASP A 82 10.33 18.99 3.14
CA ASP A 82 10.95 18.18 2.09
C ASP A 82 10.28 16.81 2.00
N PHE A 83 9.42 16.63 1.01
CA PHE A 83 8.74 15.35 0.78
C PHE A 83 9.66 14.27 0.19
N GLU A 84 10.83 14.60 -0.35
CA GLU A 84 11.78 13.59 -0.82
C GLU A 84 12.38 12.79 0.36
N ALA A 85 12.38 13.37 1.57
CA ALA A 85 12.78 12.67 2.79
C ALA A 85 11.96 11.40 3.05
N LEU A 86 10.73 11.34 2.54
CA LEU A 86 9.83 10.18 2.63
C LEU A 86 10.33 8.99 1.79
N LYS A 87 10.92 9.26 0.62
CA LYS A 87 11.53 8.23 -0.24
C LYS A 87 12.82 7.70 0.38
N ASP A 88 13.64 8.60 0.92
CA ASP A 88 14.87 8.21 1.62
C ASP A 88 14.56 7.40 2.89
N ALA A 89 13.51 7.78 3.63
CA ALA A 89 13.05 7.05 4.80
C ALA A 89 12.51 5.65 4.48
N HIS A 90 11.93 5.46 3.28
CA HIS A 90 11.45 4.14 2.83
C HIS A 90 12.58 3.10 2.79
N ALA A 91 13.79 3.52 2.38
CA ALA A 91 14.98 2.66 2.37
C ALA A 91 15.51 2.34 3.79
N GLY A 92 15.21 3.19 4.78
CA GLY A 92 15.65 3.05 6.17
C GLY A 92 14.76 2.18 7.06
N GLY A 93 13.60 1.73 6.55
CA GLY A 93 12.70 0.81 7.25
C GLY A 93 11.34 1.41 7.59
N VAL A 94 10.38 0.52 7.94
CA VAL A 94 8.95 0.86 8.09
C VAL A 94 8.69 1.86 9.23
N GLU A 95 9.38 1.72 10.35
CA GLU A 95 9.17 2.60 11.52
C GLU A 95 9.67 4.02 11.27
N LEU A 96 10.84 4.16 10.64
CA LEU A 96 11.38 5.46 10.24
C LEU A 96 10.47 6.12 9.20
N TYR A 97 10.07 5.36 8.18
CA TYR A 97 9.11 5.79 7.18
C TYR A 97 7.83 6.37 7.80
N ARG A 98 7.19 5.62 8.72
CA ARG A 98 5.97 6.04 9.40
C ARG A 98 6.18 7.32 10.22
N ARG A 99 7.27 7.39 10.99
CA ARG A 99 7.59 8.59 11.79
C ARG A 99 7.75 9.84 10.92
N ILE A 100 8.43 9.72 9.78
CA ILE A 100 8.62 10.83 8.83
C ILE A 100 7.30 11.22 8.17
N LEU A 101 6.50 10.24 7.76
CA LEU A 101 5.17 10.49 7.20
C LEU A 101 4.27 11.23 8.19
N ASP A 102 4.20 10.77 9.44
CA ASP A 102 3.38 11.40 10.47
C ASP A 102 3.84 12.84 10.75
N ALA A 103 5.15 13.09 10.82
CA ALA A 103 5.70 14.43 10.97
C ALA A 103 5.31 15.36 9.81
N LEU A 104 5.33 14.86 8.57
CA LEU A 104 4.88 15.61 7.39
C LEU A 104 3.38 15.88 7.42
N VAL A 105 2.57 14.91 7.81
CA VAL A 105 1.11 15.06 7.94
C VAL A 105 0.77 16.13 8.99
N GLU A 106 1.43 16.11 10.14
CA GLU A 106 1.23 17.12 11.19
C GLU A 106 1.68 18.51 10.75
N ARG A 107 2.80 18.61 10.03
CA ARG A 107 3.24 19.89 9.44
C ARG A 107 2.19 20.43 8.45
N CYS A 108 1.64 19.56 7.60
CA CYS A 108 0.65 19.92 6.60
C CYS A 108 -0.75 20.20 7.19
N ALA A 109 -0.95 20.03 8.51
CA ALA A 109 -2.25 20.14 9.18
C ALA A 109 -3.05 21.40 8.83
N ASN A 110 -2.36 22.52 8.65
CA ASN A 110 -2.98 23.83 8.43
C ASN A 110 -2.88 24.34 6.98
N SER A 111 -2.28 23.56 6.07
CA SER A 111 -2.14 23.91 4.65
C SER A 111 -2.81 22.85 3.77
N PRO A 112 -4.02 23.10 3.26
CA PRO A 112 -4.69 22.20 2.32
C PRO A 112 -3.90 21.98 1.03
N GLU A 113 -3.05 22.94 0.63
CA GLU A 113 -2.19 22.81 -0.54
C GLU A 113 -1.04 21.83 -0.30
N ASP A 114 -0.33 21.96 0.83
CA ASP A 114 0.76 21.04 1.20
C ASP A 114 0.21 19.63 1.44
N LEU A 115 -0.98 19.51 2.04
CA LEU A 115 -1.64 18.22 2.26
C LEU A 115 -1.96 17.52 0.93
N ARG A 116 -2.46 18.27 -0.05
CA ARG A 116 -2.71 17.74 -1.40
C ARG A 116 -1.41 17.41 -2.13
N ALA A 117 -0.36 18.21 -1.97
CA ALA A 117 0.94 17.91 -2.57
C ALA A 117 1.55 16.60 -2.01
N LEU A 118 1.43 16.38 -0.70
CA LEU A 118 1.83 15.13 -0.06
C LEU A 118 0.97 13.95 -0.54
N ALA A 119 -0.35 14.15 -0.63
CA ALA A 119 -1.28 13.15 -1.16
C ALA A 119 -0.94 12.75 -2.60
N ALA A 120 -0.70 13.72 -3.47
CA ALA A 120 -0.32 13.51 -4.87
C ALA A 120 1.00 12.74 -5.00
N LEU A 121 1.99 13.03 -4.16
CA LEU A 121 3.26 12.30 -4.13
C LEU A 121 3.04 10.81 -3.82
N LEU A 122 2.25 10.50 -2.80
CA LEU A 122 1.97 9.13 -2.39
C LEU A 122 1.08 8.42 -3.43
N ALA A 123 0.05 9.09 -3.94
CA ALA A 123 -0.86 8.55 -4.94
C ALA A 123 -0.16 8.27 -6.29
N GLY A 124 0.92 9.01 -6.60
CA GLY A 124 1.73 8.82 -7.80
C GLY A 124 2.89 7.83 -7.63
N SER A 125 3.08 7.25 -6.44
CA SER A 125 4.12 6.26 -6.18
C SER A 125 3.53 4.86 -6.00
N ASP A 126 4.13 3.87 -6.66
CA ASP A 126 3.69 2.47 -6.55
C ASP A 126 4.20 1.78 -5.26
N GLU A 127 5.23 2.34 -4.62
CA GLU A 127 5.93 1.72 -3.48
C GLU A 127 5.53 2.32 -2.14
N LEU A 128 5.18 3.61 -2.12
CA LEU A 128 4.91 4.34 -0.89
C LEU A 128 3.51 4.04 -0.35
N ARG A 129 3.42 3.89 0.97
CA ARG A 129 2.16 3.62 1.69
C ARG A 129 1.69 4.89 2.38
N SER A 130 0.39 5.13 2.40
CA SER A 130 -0.16 6.27 3.12
C SER A 130 -0.33 5.97 4.60
N SER A 131 -0.89 6.92 5.35
CA SER A 131 -1.31 6.74 6.73
C SER A 131 -2.81 7.05 6.87
N PRO A 132 -3.51 6.42 7.83
CA PRO A 132 -4.90 6.75 8.14
C PRO A 132 -5.11 8.24 8.43
N ALA A 133 -4.19 8.85 9.17
CA ALA A 133 -4.25 10.28 9.53
C ALA A 133 -4.22 11.20 8.30
N LEU A 134 -3.41 10.88 7.28
CA LEU A 134 -3.39 11.65 6.03
C LEU A 134 -4.72 11.53 5.30
N ALA A 135 -5.24 10.31 5.16
CA ALA A 135 -6.49 10.05 4.46
C ALA A 135 -7.69 10.75 5.13
N GLU A 136 -7.75 10.77 6.47
CA GLU A 136 -8.78 11.48 7.23
C GLU A 136 -8.69 13.00 7.03
N ARG A 137 -7.51 13.59 7.17
CA ARG A 137 -7.34 15.03 6.90
C ARG A 137 -7.68 15.39 5.45
N LEU A 138 -7.32 14.53 4.50
CA LEU A 138 -7.65 14.74 3.09
C LEU A 138 -9.16 14.61 2.83
N LEU A 139 -9.83 13.70 3.53
CA LEU A 139 -11.30 13.56 3.51
C LEU A 139 -11.98 14.85 3.99
N GLU A 140 -11.41 15.48 5.02
CA GLU A 140 -11.94 16.70 5.63
C GLU A 140 -11.84 17.88 4.67
N VAL A 141 -10.69 18.00 3.99
CA VAL A 141 -10.49 18.98 2.91
C VAL A 141 -11.42 18.69 1.74
N TRP A 142 -11.56 17.43 1.34
CA TRP A 142 -12.42 17.03 0.22
C TRP A 142 -13.90 17.32 0.48
N ARG A 143 -14.39 17.14 1.72
CA ARG A 143 -15.79 17.41 2.09
C ARG A 143 -16.21 18.86 1.86
N GLN A 144 -15.26 19.80 1.94
CA GLN A 144 -15.50 21.23 1.72
C GLN A 144 -15.72 21.54 0.24
N SER A 145 -14.97 20.88 -0.65
CA SER A 145 -15.08 21.05 -2.10
C SER A 145 -14.92 19.72 -2.82
N PRO A 146 -15.99 18.90 -2.91
CA PRO A 146 -15.95 17.64 -3.62
C PRO A 146 -15.72 17.88 -5.10
N ALA A 147 -14.66 17.29 -5.65
CA ALA A 147 -14.32 17.40 -7.05
C ALA A 147 -13.85 16.04 -7.56
N ARG A 148 -14.20 15.70 -8.80
CA ARG A 148 -13.84 14.43 -9.45
C ARG A 148 -12.35 14.05 -9.32
N PRO A 149 -11.36 14.91 -9.65
CA PRO A 149 -9.95 14.54 -9.50
C PRO A 149 -9.56 14.33 -8.02
N ALA A 150 -10.08 15.17 -7.12
CA ALA A 150 -9.81 15.05 -5.68
C ALA A 150 -10.44 13.78 -5.08
N THR A 151 -11.55 13.29 -5.66
CA THR A 151 -12.17 12.01 -5.25
C THR A 151 -11.26 10.82 -5.55
N ALA A 152 -10.66 10.79 -6.75
CA ALA A 152 -9.74 9.71 -7.13
C ALA A 152 -8.49 9.72 -6.23
N GLU A 153 -7.91 10.90 -6.00
CA GLU A 153 -6.78 11.09 -5.09
C GLU A 153 -7.12 10.64 -3.66
N LEU A 154 -8.25 11.10 -3.11
CA LEU A 154 -8.72 10.72 -1.77
C LEU A 154 -8.85 9.20 -1.63
N LEU A 155 -9.51 8.53 -2.57
CA LEU A 155 -9.73 7.08 -2.50
C LEU A 155 -8.43 6.30 -2.64
N ARG A 156 -7.52 6.76 -3.51
CA ARG A 156 -6.17 6.18 -3.66
C ARG A 156 -5.39 6.27 -2.35
N VAL A 157 -5.31 7.46 -1.76
CA VAL A 157 -4.61 7.70 -0.49
C VAL A 157 -5.23 6.87 0.64
N ALA A 158 -6.57 6.83 0.73
CA ALA A 158 -7.26 6.03 1.73
C ALA A 158 -7.07 4.51 1.53
N ALA A 159 -6.88 4.02 0.29
CA ALA A 159 -6.56 2.62 0.05
C ALA A 159 -5.09 2.31 0.39
N LEU A 160 -4.18 3.24 0.11
CA LEU A 160 -2.75 3.11 0.43
C LEU A 160 -2.44 3.21 1.93
N SER A 161 -3.39 3.65 2.76
CA SER A 161 -3.21 3.68 4.22
C SER A 161 -3.20 2.28 4.86
N ASP A 162 -3.56 1.25 4.08
CA ASP A 162 -3.72 -0.13 4.53
C ASP A 162 -4.67 -0.28 5.74
N ASP A 163 -5.58 0.67 5.92
CA ASP A 163 -6.64 0.62 6.93
C ASP A 163 -8.03 0.51 6.26
N ALA A 164 -8.69 -0.62 6.50
CA ALA A 164 -9.98 -0.91 5.88
C ALA A 164 -11.12 -0.02 6.41
N GLU A 165 -11.02 0.50 7.63
CA GLU A 165 -12.02 1.39 8.20
C GLU A 165 -11.95 2.78 7.55
N THR A 166 -10.74 3.34 7.45
CA THR A 166 -10.46 4.61 6.77
C THR A 166 -10.89 4.55 5.30
N PHE A 167 -10.52 3.51 4.55
CA PHE A 167 -10.98 3.37 3.17
C PHE A 167 -12.52 3.22 3.09
N GLY A 168 -13.12 2.44 4.00
CA GLY A 168 -14.58 2.30 4.07
C GLY A 168 -15.31 3.60 4.40
N LEU A 169 -14.72 4.46 5.24
CA LEU A 169 -15.24 5.78 5.56
C LEU A 169 -15.18 6.72 4.34
N ALA A 170 -14.06 6.71 3.61
CA ALA A 170 -13.90 7.48 2.38
C ALA A 170 -14.94 7.05 1.33
N VAL A 171 -15.07 5.75 1.06
CA VAL A 171 -16.08 5.19 0.12
C VAL A 171 -17.50 5.63 0.51
N SER A 172 -17.86 5.51 1.79
CA SER A 172 -19.20 5.86 2.27
C SER A 172 -19.48 7.36 2.13
N THR A 173 -18.47 8.20 2.39
CA THR A 173 -18.58 9.66 2.28
C THR A 173 -18.72 10.08 0.81
N VAL A 174 -17.90 9.51 -0.07
CA VAL A 174 -17.96 9.78 -1.52
C VAL A 174 -19.30 9.33 -2.11
N LEU A 175 -19.75 8.12 -1.76
CA LEU A 175 -21.03 7.59 -2.24
C LEU A 175 -22.19 8.50 -1.82
N ARG A 176 -22.21 8.97 -0.57
CA ARG A 176 -23.25 9.89 -0.08
C ARG A 176 -23.21 11.22 -0.85
N ALA A 177 -22.03 11.82 -1.02
CA ALA A 177 -21.91 13.08 -1.76
C ALA A 177 -22.36 12.94 -3.22
N TRP A 178 -22.13 11.78 -3.84
CA TRP A 178 -22.62 11.46 -5.17
C TRP A 178 -24.15 11.29 -5.18
N GLU A 179 -24.72 10.56 -4.23
CA GLU A 179 -26.18 10.41 -4.06
C GLU A 179 -26.87 11.79 -3.86
N ASP A 180 -26.19 12.71 -3.17
CA ASP A 180 -26.64 14.09 -2.94
C ASP A 180 -26.42 15.03 -4.16
N GLY A 181 -25.87 14.52 -5.27
CA GLY A 181 -25.62 15.30 -6.48
C GLY A 181 -24.46 16.28 -6.38
N ARG A 182 -23.63 16.21 -5.34
CA ARG A 182 -22.44 17.09 -5.15
C ARG A 182 -21.27 16.74 -6.06
N LEU A 183 -21.32 15.57 -6.71
CA LEU A 183 -20.33 15.10 -7.69
C LEU A 183 -20.96 15.00 -9.09
N GLY A 184 -21.57 16.11 -9.54
CA GLY A 184 -22.41 16.14 -10.75
C GLY A 184 -21.76 15.63 -12.04
N ASP A 185 -20.43 15.71 -12.14
CA ASP A 185 -19.68 15.26 -13.33
C ASP A 185 -19.22 13.79 -13.25
N THR A 186 -19.52 13.08 -12.16
CA THR A 186 -19.08 11.69 -11.94
C THR A 186 -20.24 10.72 -12.16
N GLY A 187 -20.11 9.84 -13.15
CA GLY A 187 -21.11 8.83 -13.44
C GLY A 187 -21.09 7.65 -12.45
N ALA A 188 -22.22 6.94 -12.33
CA ALA A 188 -22.34 5.78 -11.43
C ALA A 188 -21.32 4.66 -11.75
N GLU A 189 -21.11 4.38 -13.04
CA GLU A 189 -20.18 3.35 -13.52
C GLU A 189 -18.70 3.72 -13.26
N GLU A 190 -18.38 5.00 -13.40
CA GLU A 190 -17.05 5.52 -13.07
C GLU A 190 -16.78 5.36 -11.58
N LEU A 191 -17.71 5.78 -10.74
CA LEU A 191 -17.55 5.69 -9.29
C LEU A 191 -17.43 4.24 -8.81
N ARG A 192 -18.19 3.32 -9.43
CA ARG A 192 -18.06 1.88 -9.17
C ARG A 192 -16.66 1.39 -9.51
N SER A 193 -16.17 1.73 -10.69
CA SER A 193 -14.84 1.32 -11.18
C SER A 193 -13.74 1.85 -10.28
N LEU A 194 -13.90 3.08 -9.78
CA LEU A 194 -12.96 3.70 -8.85
C LEU A 194 -12.93 2.96 -7.51
N PHE A 195 -14.08 2.70 -6.89
CA PHE A 195 -14.11 1.94 -5.63
C PHE A 195 -13.49 0.55 -5.74
N GLU A 196 -13.77 -0.17 -6.83
CA GLU A 196 -13.23 -1.50 -7.06
C GLU A 196 -11.73 -1.48 -7.38
N GLY A 197 -11.29 -0.52 -8.18
CA GLY A 197 -9.87 -0.33 -8.51
C GLY A 197 -9.03 -0.04 -7.28
N GLU A 198 -9.47 0.92 -6.45
CA GLU A 198 -8.74 1.31 -5.25
C GLU A 198 -8.74 0.23 -4.17
N TYR A 199 -9.82 -0.55 -4.06
CA TYR A 199 -9.87 -1.70 -3.13
C TYR A 199 -8.71 -2.68 -3.32
N TRP A 200 -8.22 -2.87 -4.56
CA TRP A 200 -7.14 -3.81 -4.83
C TRP A 200 -5.78 -3.38 -4.26
N LEU A 201 -5.58 -2.07 -4.03
CA LEU A 201 -4.34 -1.54 -3.46
C LEU A 201 -4.16 -1.82 -1.97
N LEU A 202 -5.27 -1.98 -1.24
CA LEU A 202 -5.23 -2.35 0.17
C LEU A 202 -4.36 -3.59 0.37
N SER A 203 -3.56 -3.58 1.44
CA SER A 203 -2.76 -4.72 1.83
C SER A 203 -3.61 -5.99 2.01
N SER A 204 -2.98 -7.14 1.82
CA SER A 204 -3.62 -8.43 2.07
C SER A 204 -4.04 -8.61 3.54
N GLU A 205 -3.40 -7.91 4.47
CA GLU A 205 -3.80 -7.89 5.88
C GLU A 205 -5.08 -7.09 6.08
N ALA A 206 -5.14 -5.86 5.59
CA ALA A 206 -6.33 -5.00 5.64
C ALA A 206 -7.56 -5.68 5.03
N LYS A 207 -7.38 -6.38 3.89
CA LYS A 207 -8.47 -7.10 3.21
C LYS A 207 -8.96 -8.35 3.95
N ARG A 208 -8.13 -8.94 4.82
CA ARG A 208 -8.45 -10.15 5.60
C ARG A 208 -8.88 -9.85 7.04
N SER A 209 -8.76 -8.60 7.49
CA SER A 209 -9.22 -8.18 8.81
C SER A 209 -10.75 -8.20 8.93
N GLY A 210 -11.27 -8.09 10.16
CA GLY A 210 -12.71 -7.95 10.40
C GLY A 210 -13.29 -6.69 9.74
N ALA A 211 -12.56 -5.57 9.81
CA ALA A 211 -12.91 -4.34 9.08
C ALA A 211 -12.91 -4.55 7.56
N GLY A 212 -11.97 -5.34 7.04
CA GLY A 212 -11.92 -5.75 5.63
C GLY A 212 -13.15 -6.53 5.17
N PHE A 213 -13.73 -7.36 6.04
CA PHE A 213 -15.00 -8.04 5.76
C PHE A 213 -16.17 -7.06 5.65
N LEU A 214 -16.29 -6.13 6.62
CA LEU A 214 -17.34 -5.09 6.59
C LEU A 214 -17.19 -4.18 5.37
N LEU A 215 -15.96 -3.86 4.98
CA LEU A 215 -15.66 -3.10 3.77
C LEU A 215 -16.16 -3.82 2.51
N LYS A 216 -15.94 -5.13 2.37
CA LYS A 216 -16.47 -5.91 1.23
C LYS A 216 -17.99 -5.84 1.15
N GLN A 217 -18.69 -5.92 2.29
CA GLN A 217 -20.13 -5.77 2.33
C GLN A 217 -20.56 -4.37 1.88
N LYS A 218 -19.90 -3.32 2.40
CA LYS A 218 -20.15 -1.93 1.97
C LYS A 218 -19.94 -1.74 0.47
N LEU A 219 -18.89 -2.32 -0.11
CA LEU A 219 -18.61 -2.24 -1.54
C LEU A 219 -19.66 -3.00 -2.37
N ALA A 220 -20.15 -4.14 -1.89
CA ALA A 220 -21.24 -4.86 -2.55
C ALA A 220 -22.54 -4.04 -2.54
N ASP A 221 -22.88 -3.41 -1.42
CA ASP A 221 -24.04 -2.53 -1.32
C ASP A 221 -23.91 -1.31 -2.24
N ALA A 222 -22.74 -0.66 -2.23
CA ALA A 222 -22.42 0.45 -3.13
C ALA A 222 -22.58 0.04 -4.61
N ARG A 223 -22.07 -1.14 -4.98
CA ARG A 223 -22.23 -1.70 -6.33
C ARG A 223 -23.70 -1.81 -6.73
N HIS A 224 -24.53 -2.37 -5.86
CA HIS A 224 -25.95 -2.53 -6.13
C HIS A 224 -26.65 -1.18 -6.33
N ARG A 225 -26.34 -0.19 -5.49
CA ARG A 225 -26.91 1.16 -5.57
C ARG A 225 -26.49 1.88 -6.86
N LEU A 226 -25.20 1.86 -7.17
CA LEU A 226 -24.65 2.49 -8.38
C LEU A 226 -25.22 1.83 -9.65
N ALA A 227 -25.28 0.49 -9.69
CA ALA A 227 -25.86 -0.23 -10.82
C ALA A 227 -27.37 0.02 -11.01
N ALA A 228 -28.11 0.22 -9.92
CA ALA A 228 -29.53 0.57 -9.99
C ALA A 228 -29.74 1.98 -10.55
N ARG A 229 -28.86 2.93 -10.22
CA ARG A 229 -28.91 4.30 -10.77
C ARG A 229 -28.45 4.35 -12.22
N ALA A 230 -27.35 3.68 -12.57
CA ALA A 230 -26.83 3.60 -13.93
C ALA A 230 -27.90 3.13 -14.93
N ARG A 231 -28.71 2.14 -14.54
CA ARG A 231 -29.85 1.65 -15.35
C ARG A 231 -30.98 2.67 -15.52
N ARG A 232 -31.16 3.60 -14.59
CA ARG A 232 -32.14 4.69 -14.72
C ARG A 232 -31.64 5.80 -15.64
N GLU A 233 -30.34 6.09 -15.58
CA GLU A 233 -29.68 7.08 -16.43
C GLU A 233 -29.56 6.59 -17.88
N ASN A 234 -29.31 5.29 -18.07
CA ASN A 234 -29.25 4.63 -19.37
C ASN A 234 -30.23 3.44 -19.41
N PRO A 235 -31.53 3.68 -19.66
CA PRO A 235 -32.48 2.58 -19.80
C PRO A 235 -32.06 1.69 -20.96
N PRO A 236 -32.12 0.36 -20.82
CA PRO A 236 -31.85 -0.54 -21.94
C PRO A 236 -32.81 -0.18 -23.07
N SER A 237 -32.27 0.13 -24.26
CA SER A 237 -33.09 0.50 -25.40
C SER A 237 -34.08 -0.64 -25.68
N THR A 238 -35.37 -0.40 -25.48
CA THR A 238 -36.45 -1.35 -25.80
C THR A 238 -36.67 -1.47 -27.33
N GLY A 239 -35.65 -1.22 -28.13
CA GLY A 239 -35.73 -0.97 -29.58
C GLY A 239 -35.16 -2.07 -30.47
N ALA A 240 -35.20 -3.34 -30.05
CA ALA A 240 -34.73 -4.47 -30.88
C ALA A 240 -35.71 -5.66 -30.91
N PHE A 241 -37.00 -5.42 -30.67
CA PHE A 241 -38.04 -6.46 -30.75
C PHE A 241 -39.31 -5.90 -31.43
N ARG A 242 -39.15 -5.23 -32.58
CA ARG A 242 -40.30 -4.90 -33.43
C ARG A 242 -39.97 -5.12 -34.91
N ASP A 243 -40.72 -6.05 -35.47
CA ASP A 243 -41.03 -6.28 -36.89
C ASP A 243 -39.91 -6.75 -37.83
N GLU A 244 -39.61 -8.05 -37.76
CA GLU A 244 -39.41 -8.86 -38.97
C GLU A 244 -40.39 -10.04 -38.96
N LEU A 245 -41.67 -9.75 -39.24
CA LEU A 245 -42.62 -10.76 -39.71
C LEU A 245 -42.32 -11.02 -41.19
N PRO A 246 -41.91 -12.24 -41.60
CA PRO A 246 -41.64 -12.51 -43.01
C PRO A 246 -42.94 -12.49 -43.80
N ALA A 247 -43.01 -11.59 -44.78
CA ALA A 247 -44.07 -11.53 -45.77
C ALA A 247 -44.27 -12.91 -46.43
N GLN A 248 -45.45 -13.49 -46.25
CA GLN A 248 -45.88 -14.66 -47.00
C GLN A 248 -45.91 -14.32 -48.49
N LYS A 249 -45.09 -15.01 -49.27
CA LYS A 249 -45.16 -15.02 -50.74
C LYS A 249 -46.48 -15.67 -51.17
N GLU A 250 -47.38 -14.88 -51.75
CA GLU A 250 -48.42 -15.38 -52.63
C GLU A 250 -47.77 -16.06 -53.83
N ARG A 251 -48.18 -17.31 -54.12
CA ARG A 251 -47.86 -18.02 -55.36
C ARG A 251 -49.01 -17.85 -56.36
N PRO A 252 -48.70 -17.77 -57.67
CA PRO A 252 -49.69 -17.67 -58.74
C PRO A 252 -50.53 -18.93 -58.93
#